data_AF-A0A1E4E6Z1-F1
#
_entry.id   AF-A0A1E4E6Z1-F1
#
_cell.length_a   1.000
_cell.length_b   1.000
_cell.length_c   1.000
_cell.angle_alpha   90.00
_cell.angle_beta   90.00
_cell.angle_gamma   90.00
#
_symmetry.space_group_name_H-M   'P 1'
#
loop_
_entity.id
_entity.type
_entity.pdbx_description
1 polymer ?
#
loop_
_entity_poly.entity_id
_entity_poly.type
_entity_poly.pdbx_seq_one_letter_code
_entity_poly.pdbx_strand_id
1 'polypeptide(L)'
;MNNPKHHITIPNAEQIAKGFEAIKKIDWASRLAALGSEAFYVEFDKFFRTNVGFSIQVIQPNVTIPSQINVFRVRQAEGNMDTTLISTFSHPPPFNCKIGRANLPTYPVFYASPMAHIAIMEAMATLPIEKQIGSRFFLSQWSFRENISLNISPFVFDNVDKENIFSHYGDTIFQKFKAQFIHHYGEEGANNACQVLLGMSDLFVEGKEYNVSAAIAHSHIYAPHNLRSDIFIYPSIASGKCNVNFALHPNTVLEKLQLKQIYFFEVTNLPEYQPATKEYTLSTSLLQLGVNKNGIINWCSPNEKLFKQYKSLFENIY
;
A
#
# COMPACT_ATOMS: atom_id res chain seq x y z
N MET A 1 29.18 8.02 -25.94
CA MET A 1 29.44 9.11 -24.99
C MET A 1 29.59 8.49 -23.62
N ASN A 2 30.79 8.54 -23.01
CA ASN A 2 31.01 8.03 -21.67
C ASN A 2 30.38 9.01 -20.67
N ASN A 3 29.19 8.67 -20.16
CA ASN A 3 28.60 9.39 -19.06
C ASN A 3 29.58 9.30 -17.87
N PRO A 4 30.02 10.42 -17.26
CA PRO A 4 30.89 10.34 -16.10
C PRO A 4 30.17 9.51 -15.03
N LYS A 5 30.77 8.39 -14.65
CA LYS A 5 30.25 7.56 -13.57
C LYS A 5 30.32 8.40 -12.29
N HIS A 6 29.20 8.97 -11.88
CA HIS A 6 29.06 9.49 -10.53
C HIS A 6 29.24 8.29 -9.59
N HIS A 7 30.44 8.16 -9.03
CA HIS A 7 30.71 7.14 -8.01
C HIS A 7 29.97 7.55 -6.75
N ILE A 8 28.85 6.90 -6.46
CA ILE A 8 28.17 7.01 -5.18
C ILE A 8 29.03 6.26 -4.16
N THR A 9 29.46 6.94 -3.11
CA THR A 9 30.09 6.27 -1.95
C THR A 9 28.99 5.64 -1.11
N ILE A 10 29.00 4.32 -0.99
CA ILE A 10 28.07 3.59 -0.12
C ILE A 10 28.58 3.68 1.32
N PRO A 11 27.81 4.26 2.26
CA PRO A 11 28.24 4.32 3.66
C PRO A 11 28.37 2.93 4.27
N ASN A 12 29.21 2.80 5.30
CA ASN A 12 29.32 1.53 6.02
C ASN A 12 28.12 1.28 6.94
N ALA A 13 28.00 0.05 7.44
CA ALA A 13 26.89 -0.36 8.31
C ALA A 13 26.69 0.54 9.54
N GLU A 14 27.77 0.99 10.17
CA GLU A 14 27.71 1.87 11.35
C GLU A 14 27.12 3.25 10.99
N GLN A 15 27.55 3.82 9.87
CA GLN A 15 27.04 5.09 9.36
C GLN A 15 25.55 4.98 8.99
N ILE A 16 25.16 3.90 8.32
CA ILE A 16 23.76 3.61 7.96
C ILE A 16 22.89 3.54 9.22
N ALA A 17 23.30 2.76 10.21
CA ALA A 17 22.58 2.62 11.48
C ALA A 17 22.43 3.97 12.21
N LYS A 18 23.52 4.75 12.32
CA LYS A 18 23.47 6.10 12.90
C LYS A 18 22.54 7.03 12.13
N GLY A 19 22.49 6.91 10.81
CA GLY A 19 21.61 7.70 9.95
C GLY A 19 20.13 7.42 10.20
N PHE A 20 19.75 6.14 10.30
CA PHE A 20 18.38 5.75 10.64
C PHE A 20 17.99 6.18 12.05
N GLU A 21 18.89 6.05 13.03
CA GLU A 21 18.65 6.57 14.39
C GLU A 21 18.46 8.10 14.41
N ALA A 22 19.18 8.84 13.56
CA ALA A 22 18.99 10.28 13.43
C ALA A 22 17.60 10.61 12.86
N ILE A 23 17.12 9.84 11.87
CA ILE A 23 15.76 10.00 11.30
C ILE A 23 14.69 9.76 12.37
N LYS A 24 14.83 8.72 13.20
CA LYS A 24 13.85 8.37 14.24
C LYS A 24 13.72 9.42 15.35
N LYS A 25 14.74 10.27 15.55
CA LYS A 25 14.77 11.32 16.59
C LYS A 25 14.08 12.61 16.18
N ILE A 26 13.70 12.77 14.90
CA ILE A 26 13.07 13.99 14.41
C ILE A 26 11.56 13.91 14.60
N ASP A 27 10.98 14.99 15.10
CA ASP A 27 9.54 15.24 15.07
C ASP A 27 9.10 15.64 13.65
N TRP A 28 8.85 14.62 12.83
CA TRP A 28 8.43 14.80 11.45
C TRP A 28 6.99 15.31 11.32
N ALA A 29 6.14 15.11 12.34
CA ALA A 29 4.79 15.66 12.36
C ALA A 29 4.80 17.18 12.43
N SER A 30 5.58 17.75 13.35
CA SER A 30 5.76 19.20 13.45
C SER A 30 6.38 19.79 12.18
N ARG A 31 7.35 19.10 11.57
CA ARG A 31 7.94 19.53 10.29
C ARG A 31 6.92 19.55 9.16
N LEU A 32 6.12 18.49 9.02
CA LEU A 32 5.08 18.43 7.99
C LEU A 32 4.04 19.54 8.18
N ALA A 33 3.61 19.79 9.41
CA ALA A 33 2.65 20.85 9.71
C ALA A 33 3.19 22.25 9.36
N ALA A 34 4.48 22.50 9.58
CA ALA A 34 5.11 23.79 9.29
C ALA A 34 5.37 24.04 7.79
N LEU A 35 5.72 22.99 7.04
CA LEU A 35 6.23 23.12 5.66
C LEU A 35 5.17 22.81 4.59
N GLY A 36 4.16 22.00 4.91
CA GLY A 36 3.31 21.35 3.91
C GLY A 36 4.03 20.23 3.16
N SER A 37 3.27 19.43 2.39
CA SER A 37 3.72 18.14 1.86
C SER A 37 4.96 18.18 0.95
N GLU A 38 5.01 19.10 -0.01
CA GLU A 38 6.13 19.17 -0.97
C GLU A 38 7.43 19.59 -0.30
N ALA A 39 7.41 20.72 0.42
CA ALA A 39 8.59 21.21 1.10
C ALA A 39 9.06 20.24 2.20
N PHE A 40 8.12 19.59 2.90
CA PHE A 40 8.42 18.50 3.82
C PHE A 40 9.15 17.34 3.13
N TYR A 41 8.65 16.86 1.98
CA TYR A 41 9.29 15.77 1.25
C TYR A 41 10.72 16.13 0.81
N VAL A 42 10.92 17.35 0.30
CA VAL A 42 12.26 17.83 -0.08
C VAL A 42 13.20 17.89 1.12
N GLU A 43 12.73 18.38 2.28
CA GLU A 43 13.52 18.40 3.52
C GLU A 43 13.85 16.97 3.98
N PHE A 44 12.86 16.07 3.97
CA PHE A 44 13.04 14.68 4.34
C PHE A 44 14.05 13.97 3.44
N ASP A 45 13.92 14.04 2.10
CA ASP A 45 14.84 13.39 1.16
C ASP A 45 16.27 13.93 1.31
N LYS A 46 16.42 15.25 1.47
CA LYS A 46 17.72 15.87 1.74
C LYS A 46 18.32 15.36 3.05
N PHE A 47 17.53 15.34 4.13
CA PHE A 47 17.99 14.84 5.42
C PHE A 47 18.37 13.36 5.34
N PHE A 48 17.54 12.54 4.70
CA PHE A 48 17.77 11.12 4.48
C PHE A 48 19.08 10.88 3.75
N ARG A 49 19.29 11.51 2.59
CA ARG A 49 20.54 11.38 1.82
C ARG A 49 21.76 11.87 2.59
N THR A 50 21.63 12.93 3.39
CA THR A 50 22.75 13.47 4.18
C THR A 50 23.18 12.48 5.28
N ASN A 51 22.23 11.82 5.94
CA ASN A 51 22.50 10.98 7.11
C ASN A 51 22.69 9.50 6.78
N VAL A 52 21.98 8.99 5.76
CA VAL A 52 22.01 7.58 5.33
C VAL A 52 22.83 7.39 4.05
N GLY A 53 23.12 8.47 3.32
CA GLY A 53 23.95 8.49 2.10
C GLY A 53 23.14 8.57 0.81
N PHE A 54 22.16 7.69 0.61
CA PHE A 54 21.34 7.66 -0.60
C PHE A 54 19.96 7.06 -0.34
N SER A 55 18.97 7.50 -1.13
CA SER A 55 17.61 6.92 -1.14
C SER A 55 17.50 5.90 -2.27
N ILE A 56 16.87 4.75 -1.98
CA ILE A 56 16.68 3.66 -2.93
C ILE A 56 15.22 3.64 -3.38
N GLN A 57 15.02 3.64 -4.69
CA GLN A 57 13.74 3.31 -5.30
C GLN A 57 13.83 1.92 -5.93
N VAL A 58 13.11 0.95 -5.38
CA VAL A 58 13.01 -0.38 -5.97
C VAL A 58 11.75 -0.43 -6.83
N ILE A 59 11.93 -0.41 -8.15
CA ILE A 59 10.86 -0.44 -9.13
C ILE A 59 11.13 -1.56 -10.12
N GLN A 60 10.14 -2.42 -10.32
CA GLN A 60 10.08 -3.33 -11.45
C GLN A 60 9.26 -2.68 -12.56
N PRO A 61 9.90 -2.26 -13.65
CA PRO A 61 9.18 -1.64 -14.75
C PRO A 61 8.46 -2.70 -15.60
N ASN A 62 7.38 -2.26 -16.22
CA ASN A 62 6.65 -3.00 -17.25
C ASN A 62 6.17 -4.41 -16.86
N VAL A 63 5.75 -4.60 -15.61
CA VAL A 63 5.16 -5.86 -15.16
C VAL A 63 3.78 -6.03 -15.77
N THR A 64 3.58 -7.12 -16.50
CA THR A 64 2.25 -7.54 -16.97
C THR A 64 1.53 -8.27 -15.84
N ILE A 65 0.38 -7.76 -15.45
CA ILE A 65 -0.46 -8.38 -14.43
C ILE A 65 -1.60 -9.15 -15.09
N PRO A 66 -1.88 -10.40 -14.69
CA PRO A 66 -3.06 -11.13 -15.14
C PRO A 66 -4.33 -10.33 -14.89
N SER A 67 -5.26 -10.32 -15.85
CA SER A 67 -6.55 -9.61 -15.73
C SER A 67 -7.44 -10.10 -14.57
N GLN A 68 -7.09 -11.26 -13.98
CA GLN A 68 -7.82 -11.91 -12.91
C GLN A 68 -7.44 -11.42 -11.50
N ILE A 69 -6.41 -10.56 -11.36
CA ILE A 69 -6.08 -10.01 -10.03
C ILE A 69 -7.15 -9.00 -9.62
N ASN A 70 -7.87 -9.34 -8.55
CA ASN A 70 -8.81 -8.43 -7.90
C ASN A 70 -8.08 -7.48 -6.97
N VAL A 71 -8.60 -6.26 -6.89
CA VAL A 71 -8.13 -5.22 -5.97
C VAL A 71 -9.33 -4.73 -5.17
N PHE A 72 -9.24 -4.86 -3.85
CA PHE A 72 -10.32 -4.57 -2.93
C PHE A 72 -10.03 -3.32 -2.11
N ARG A 73 -10.97 -2.39 -2.10
CA ARG A 73 -10.90 -1.19 -1.26
C ARG A 73 -12.13 -1.08 -0.38
N VAL A 74 -11.92 -0.77 0.89
CA VAL A 74 -12.99 -0.52 1.85
C VAL A 74 -13.07 0.97 2.19
N ARG A 75 -14.30 1.47 2.29
CA ARG A 75 -14.62 2.82 2.73
C ARG A 75 -15.77 2.77 3.73
N GLN A 76 -15.66 3.47 4.85
CA GLN A 76 -16.76 3.61 5.79
C GLN A 76 -17.91 4.38 5.14
N ALA A 77 -19.16 3.97 5.37
CA ALA A 77 -20.31 4.68 4.86
C ALA A 77 -20.57 5.97 5.67
N GLU A 78 -20.73 7.09 4.97
CA GLU A 78 -21.02 8.41 5.54
C GLU A 78 -22.33 8.94 4.91
N GLY A 79 -23.08 9.73 5.66
CA GLY A 79 -24.45 10.11 5.27
C GLY A 79 -24.59 10.98 4.01
N ASN A 80 -23.49 11.58 3.52
CA ASN A 80 -23.48 12.49 2.37
C ASN A 80 -22.75 11.93 1.14
N MET A 81 -22.47 10.62 1.08
CA MET A 81 -21.81 10.02 -0.07
C MET A 81 -22.77 9.88 -1.26
N ASP A 82 -22.33 10.31 -2.44
CA ASP A 82 -23.01 9.99 -3.68
C ASP A 82 -22.63 8.59 -4.15
N THR A 83 -23.46 7.60 -3.82
CA THR A 83 -23.21 6.19 -4.14
C THR A 83 -23.46 5.84 -5.61
N THR A 84 -23.82 6.81 -6.46
CA THR A 84 -23.99 6.62 -7.90
C THR A 84 -22.69 6.86 -8.68
N LEU A 85 -21.72 7.55 -8.08
CA LEU A 85 -20.44 7.89 -8.71
C LEU A 85 -19.36 6.83 -8.43
N ILE A 86 -18.62 6.44 -9.47
CA ILE A 86 -17.46 5.55 -9.34
C ILE A 86 -16.36 6.19 -8.46
N SER A 87 -16.16 7.50 -8.58
CA SER A 87 -15.14 8.23 -7.83
C SER A 87 -15.34 8.15 -6.31
N THR A 88 -16.59 8.01 -5.84
CA THR A 88 -16.91 7.82 -4.42
C THR A 88 -16.19 6.60 -3.81
N PHE A 89 -16.01 5.55 -4.62
CA PHE A 89 -15.36 4.30 -4.22
C PHE A 89 -13.88 4.25 -4.60
N SER A 90 -13.34 5.33 -5.18
CA SER A 90 -11.93 5.48 -5.53
C SER A 90 -11.18 6.22 -4.41
N HIS A 91 -10.06 6.88 -4.74
CA HIS A 91 -9.25 7.69 -3.85
C HIS A 91 -9.92 9.01 -3.46
N PRO A 92 -9.61 9.59 -2.27
CA PRO A 92 -10.15 10.88 -1.89
C PRO A 92 -9.64 11.98 -2.82
N PRO A 93 -10.38 13.08 -3.02
CA PRO A 93 -9.86 14.23 -3.74
C PRO A 93 -8.69 14.86 -2.95
N PRO A 94 -7.74 15.55 -3.63
CA PRO A 94 -6.56 16.12 -2.98
C PRO A 94 -6.85 16.96 -1.74
N PHE A 95 -7.86 17.83 -1.78
CA PHE A 95 -8.20 18.71 -0.65
C PHE A 95 -8.74 17.99 0.59
N ASN A 96 -9.25 16.75 0.44
CA ASN A 96 -9.69 15.89 1.55
C ASN A 96 -8.66 14.83 1.92
N CYS A 97 -7.50 14.81 1.25
CA CYS A 97 -6.46 13.84 1.47
C CYS A 97 -5.70 14.20 2.75
N LYS A 98 -5.93 13.41 3.80
CA LYS A 98 -5.15 13.44 5.05
C LYS A 98 -3.91 12.56 4.91
N ILE A 99 -2.98 12.70 5.84
CA ILE A 99 -1.82 11.80 5.92
C ILE A 99 -2.27 10.34 6.13
N GLY A 100 -1.60 9.43 5.45
CA GLY A 100 -1.73 7.99 5.62
C GLY A 100 -0.37 7.32 5.40
N ARG A 101 -0.28 6.02 5.67
CA ARG A 101 1.00 5.28 5.62
C ARG A 101 1.76 5.40 4.30
N ALA A 102 1.05 5.51 3.19
CA ALA A 102 1.61 5.60 1.85
C ALA A 102 1.28 6.92 1.13
N ASN A 103 0.84 7.95 1.85
CA ASN A 103 0.48 9.22 1.22
C ASN A 103 0.67 10.43 2.14
N LEU A 104 1.17 11.51 1.54
CA LEU A 104 1.20 12.83 2.18
C LEU A 104 -0.17 13.53 2.00
N PRO A 105 -0.51 14.53 2.83
CA PRO A 105 -1.66 15.39 2.60
C PRO A 105 -1.63 15.97 1.18
N THR A 106 -2.77 16.16 0.53
CA THR A 106 -2.90 16.60 -0.88
C THR A 106 -2.37 15.66 -1.97
N TYR A 107 -1.77 14.51 -1.62
CA TYR A 107 -1.26 13.51 -2.56
C TYR A 107 -2.02 12.20 -2.43
N PRO A 108 -3.28 12.12 -2.90
CA PRO A 108 -4.13 10.96 -2.62
C PRO A 108 -3.58 9.67 -3.22
N VAL A 109 -3.86 8.55 -2.56
CA VAL A 109 -3.61 7.23 -3.13
C VAL A 109 -4.87 6.39 -3.03
N PHE A 110 -4.97 5.40 -3.91
CA PHE A 110 -5.97 4.36 -3.79
C PHE A 110 -5.42 3.24 -2.91
N TYR A 111 -5.80 3.28 -1.63
CA TYR A 111 -5.54 2.19 -0.69
C TYR A 111 -6.42 1.00 -0.98
N ALA A 112 -5.79 -0.17 -1.06
CA ALA A 112 -6.46 -1.43 -1.32
C ALA A 112 -5.66 -2.63 -0.80
N SER A 113 -6.23 -3.81 -0.93
CA SER A 113 -5.55 -5.10 -0.73
C SER A 113 -5.93 -6.05 -1.87
N PRO A 114 -5.07 -7.02 -2.22
CA PRO A 114 -5.48 -8.12 -3.10
C PRO A 114 -6.53 -9.03 -2.45
N MET A 115 -6.77 -8.92 -1.13
CA MET A 115 -7.73 -9.74 -0.39
C MET A 115 -8.81 -8.89 0.28
N ALA A 116 -10.08 -9.29 0.11
CA ALA A 116 -11.22 -8.56 0.64
C ALA A 116 -11.18 -8.44 2.17
N HIS A 117 -10.93 -9.55 2.88
CA HIS A 117 -10.91 -9.57 4.35
C HIS A 117 -9.81 -8.66 4.93
N ILE A 118 -8.64 -8.60 4.31
CA ILE A 118 -7.55 -7.71 4.72
C ILE A 118 -7.93 -6.25 4.55
N ALA A 119 -8.55 -5.89 3.42
CA ALA A 119 -9.06 -4.53 3.21
C ALA A 119 -10.10 -4.12 4.27
N ILE A 120 -10.93 -5.07 4.72
CA ILE A 120 -11.92 -4.82 5.79
C ILE A 120 -11.23 -4.66 7.14
N MET A 121 -10.30 -5.55 7.49
CA MET A 121 -9.55 -5.48 8.75
C MET A 121 -8.80 -4.15 8.88
N GLU A 122 -8.12 -3.71 7.82
CA GLU A 122 -7.41 -2.42 7.78
C GLU A 122 -8.37 -1.24 8.00
N ALA A 123 -9.54 -1.26 7.36
CA ALA A 123 -10.53 -0.20 7.56
C ALA A 123 -11.11 -0.20 8.98
N MET A 124 -11.41 -1.38 9.53
CA MET A 124 -11.92 -1.53 10.89
C MET A 124 -10.91 -1.09 11.95
N ALA A 125 -9.61 -1.35 11.73
CA ALA A 125 -8.53 -0.96 12.63
C ALA A 125 -8.38 0.56 12.78
N THR A 126 -8.98 1.36 11.89
CA THR A 126 -9.03 2.83 12.03
C THR A 126 -10.10 3.32 13.00
N LEU A 127 -11.03 2.45 13.42
CA LEU A 127 -12.11 2.76 14.33
C LEU A 127 -11.80 2.30 15.76
N PRO A 128 -12.23 3.06 16.79
CA PRO A 128 -12.29 2.55 18.15
C PRO A 128 -13.09 1.26 18.22
N ILE A 129 -12.68 0.32 19.08
CA ILE A 129 -13.25 -1.04 19.14
C ILE A 129 -14.77 -1.03 19.38
N GLU A 130 -15.25 -0.10 20.21
CA GLU A 130 -16.65 0.11 20.55
C GLU A 130 -17.49 0.64 19.37
N LYS A 131 -16.85 1.15 18.32
CA LYS A 131 -17.50 1.64 17.09
C LYS A 131 -17.39 0.66 15.92
N GLN A 132 -16.72 -0.48 16.09
CA GLN A 132 -16.54 -1.44 15.00
C GLN A 132 -17.82 -2.25 14.73
N ILE A 133 -18.52 -2.74 15.76
CA ILE A 133 -19.80 -3.46 15.57
C ILE A 133 -20.89 -2.45 15.17
N GLY A 134 -21.73 -2.84 14.19
CA GLY A 134 -22.79 -2.00 13.63
C GLY A 134 -22.28 -0.93 12.67
N SER A 135 -20.96 -0.80 12.49
CA SER A 135 -20.41 0.07 11.46
C SER A 135 -20.69 -0.50 10.07
N ARG A 136 -20.92 0.43 9.13
CA ARG A 136 -21.28 0.11 7.76
C ARG A 136 -20.18 0.53 6.81
N PHE A 137 -19.90 -0.32 5.84
CA PHE A 137 -18.81 -0.14 4.89
C PHE A 137 -19.23 -0.50 3.48
N PHE A 138 -18.58 0.16 2.53
CA PHE A 138 -18.55 -0.22 1.13
C PHE A 138 -17.23 -0.94 0.85
N LEU A 139 -17.29 -2.21 0.45
CA LEU A 139 -16.18 -2.96 -0.14
C LEU A 139 -16.31 -2.89 -1.66
N SER A 140 -15.45 -2.13 -2.30
CA SER A 140 -15.38 -2.05 -3.76
C SER A 140 -14.37 -3.04 -4.31
N GLN A 141 -14.78 -3.82 -5.32
CA GLN A 141 -13.95 -4.75 -6.06
C GLN A 141 -13.62 -4.16 -7.43
N TRP A 142 -12.33 -4.08 -7.71
CA TRP A 142 -11.76 -3.58 -8.95
C TRP A 142 -10.97 -4.69 -9.62
N SER A 143 -10.87 -4.63 -10.95
CA SER A 143 -9.92 -5.44 -11.70
C SER A 143 -9.04 -4.55 -12.55
N PHE A 144 -7.87 -5.06 -12.91
CA PHE A 144 -7.09 -4.47 -13.97
C PHE A 144 -7.77 -4.65 -15.33
N ARG A 145 -7.56 -3.70 -16.23
CA ARG A 145 -7.90 -3.85 -17.65
C ARG A 145 -6.93 -4.83 -18.29
N GLU A 146 -7.33 -5.43 -19.41
CA GLU A 146 -6.48 -6.38 -20.14
C GLU A 146 -5.26 -5.70 -20.76
N ASN A 147 -4.15 -6.46 -20.85
CA ASN A 147 -2.92 -6.04 -21.54
C ASN A 147 -2.29 -4.74 -21.03
N ILE A 148 -2.49 -4.41 -19.76
CA ILE A 148 -1.82 -3.28 -19.14
C ILE A 148 -0.41 -3.66 -18.68
N SER A 149 0.47 -2.67 -18.68
CA SER A 149 1.81 -2.76 -18.10
C SER A 149 1.91 -1.83 -16.89
N LEU A 150 2.57 -2.30 -15.84
CA LEU A 150 2.63 -1.64 -14.54
C LEU A 150 4.07 -1.50 -14.04
N ASN A 151 4.39 -0.35 -13.47
CA ASN A 151 5.58 -0.18 -12.65
C ASN A 151 5.25 -0.54 -11.21
N ILE A 152 5.90 -1.57 -10.66
CA ILE A 152 5.58 -2.08 -9.31
C ILE A 152 6.75 -1.86 -8.37
N SER A 153 6.47 -1.30 -7.20
CA SER A 153 7.40 -1.23 -6.07
C SER A 153 7.00 -2.24 -5.00
N PRO A 154 7.64 -3.42 -4.95
CA PRO A 154 7.37 -4.45 -3.94
C PRO A 154 8.12 -4.14 -2.65
N PHE A 155 7.60 -3.22 -1.85
CA PHE A 155 8.23 -2.76 -0.62
C PHE A 155 7.95 -3.71 0.55
N VAL A 156 8.36 -4.97 0.39
CA VAL A 156 8.09 -6.11 1.29
C VAL A 156 9.37 -6.86 1.65
N PHE A 157 10.41 -6.12 2.03
CA PHE A 157 11.73 -6.68 2.34
C PHE A 157 11.79 -7.15 3.79
N ASP A 158 11.87 -8.47 4.02
CA ASP A 158 11.96 -9.17 5.32
C ASP A 158 10.86 -8.83 6.35
N ASN A 159 9.79 -8.17 5.89
CA ASN A 159 8.74 -7.60 6.72
C ASN A 159 7.35 -8.18 6.43
N VAL A 160 7.29 -9.36 5.82
CA VAL A 160 6.08 -10.14 5.57
C VAL A 160 6.33 -11.56 6.08
N ASP A 161 5.28 -12.22 6.57
CA ASP A 161 5.36 -13.63 6.97
C ASP A 161 5.90 -14.49 5.80
N LYS A 162 6.79 -15.45 6.11
CA LYS A 162 7.40 -16.35 5.12
C LYS A 162 6.37 -17.23 4.41
N GLU A 163 5.23 -17.47 5.04
CA GLU A 163 4.12 -18.21 4.44
C GLU A 163 3.34 -17.36 3.42
N ASN A 164 3.51 -16.04 3.41
CA ASN A 164 2.82 -15.18 2.47
C ASN A 164 3.35 -15.31 1.04
N ILE A 165 2.44 -15.37 0.06
CA ILE A 165 2.78 -15.47 -1.37
C ILE A 165 3.69 -14.34 -1.90
N PHE A 166 3.67 -13.17 -1.26
CA PHE A 166 4.53 -12.04 -1.61
C PHE A 166 5.91 -12.09 -0.94
N SER A 167 6.15 -12.99 0.04
CA SER A 167 7.49 -13.18 0.64
C SER A 167 8.49 -13.62 -0.43
N HIS A 168 8.14 -14.65 -1.21
CA HIS A 168 9.01 -15.12 -2.29
C HIS A 168 9.28 -14.05 -3.35
N TYR A 169 8.28 -13.20 -3.61
CA TYR A 169 8.42 -12.07 -4.51
C TYR A 169 9.39 -11.03 -3.93
N GLY A 170 9.25 -10.66 -2.65
CA GLY A 170 10.17 -9.77 -1.95
C GLY A 170 11.61 -10.28 -1.96
N ASP A 171 11.82 -11.55 -1.62
CA ASP A 171 13.13 -12.20 -1.62
C ASP A 171 13.79 -12.19 -3.00
N THR A 172 13.04 -12.54 -4.04
CA THR A 172 13.54 -12.53 -5.42
C THR A 172 14.03 -11.15 -5.83
N ILE A 173 13.30 -10.10 -5.44
CA ILE A 173 13.65 -8.72 -5.77
C ILE A 173 14.83 -8.23 -4.95
N PHE A 174 14.88 -8.60 -3.67
CA PHE A 174 16.01 -8.31 -2.81
C PHE A 174 17.31 -8.95 -3.36
N GLN A 175 17.27 -10.21 -3.79
CA GLN A 175 18.43 -10.86 -4.39
C GLN A 175 18.85 -10.25 -5.73
N LYS A 176 17.89 -9.88 -6.59
CA LYS A 176 18.18 -9.15 -7.84
C LYS A 176 18.83 -7.80 -7.56
N PHE A 177 18.31 -7.06 -6.58
CA PHE A 177 18.89 -5.79 -6.13
C PHE A 177 20.34 -5.98 -5.65
N LYS A 178 20.57 -6.96 -4.76
CA LYS A 178 21.90 -7.29 -4.25
C LYS A 178 22.88 -7.62 -5.38
N ALA A 179 22.49 -8.50 -6.30
CA ALA A 179 23.32 -8.91 -7.42
C ALA A 179 23.74 -7.73 -8.33
N GLN A 180 22.84 -6.78 -8.57
CA GLN A 180 23.16 -5.57 -9.33
C GLN A 180 24.21 -4.69 -8.62
N PHE A 181 24.12 -4.55 -7.30
CA PHE A 181 25.09 -3.77 -6.55
C PHE A 181 26.45 -4.46 -6.45
N ILE A 182 26.50 -5.80 -6.33
CA ILE A 182 27.77 -6.56 -6.29
C ILE A 182 28.63 -6.23 -7.51
N HIS A 183 28.02 -6.20 -8.69
CA HIS A 183 28.72 -5.91 -9.94
C HIS A 183 29.38 -4.52 -9.98
N HIS A 184 28.84 -3.55 -9.24
CA HIS A 184 29.30 -2.15 -9.26
C HIS A 184 30.15 -1.74 -8.05
N TYR A 185 29.92 -2.36 -6.90
CA TYR A 185 30.46 -1.91 -5.60
C TYR A 185 31.09 -3.03 -4.76
N GLY A 186 31.14 -4.26 -5.28
CA GLY A 186 31.60 -5.43 -4.53
C GLY A 186 30.60 -5.92 -3.48
N GLU A 187 30.94 -7.02 -2.82
CA GLU A 187 30.04 -7.71 -1.88
C GLU A 187 29.71 -6.86 -0.65
N GLU A 188 30.70 -6.20 -0.07
CA GLU A 188 30.51 -5.31 1.08
C GLU A 188 29.58 -4.13 0.73
N GLY A 189 29.83 -3.45 -0.40
CA GLY A 189 28.99 -2.35 -0.86
C GLY A 189 27.54 -2.79 -1.12
N ALA A 190 27.34 -3.97 -1.70
CA ALA A 190 26.01 -4.53 -1.89
C ALA A 190 25.31 -4.86 -0.57
N ASN A 191 26.02 -5.44 0.40
CA ASN A 191 25.47 -5.73 1.73
C ASN A 191 25.07 -4.44 2.46
N ASN A 192 25.88 -3.38 2.39
CA ASN A 192 25.55 -2.08 2.96
C ASN A 192 24.35 -1.44 2.27
N ALA A 193 24.23 -1.52 0.93
CA ALA A 193 23.05 -1.04 0.22
C ALA A 193 21.77 -1.82 0.60
N CYS A 194 21.89 -3.13 0.79
CA CYS A 194 20.80 -3.96 1.32
C CYS A 194 20.38 -3.52 2.73
N GLN A 195 21.31 -3.11 3.60
CA GLN A 195 20.96 -2.58 4.92
C GLN A 195 20.19 -1.26 4.84
N VAL A 196 20.50 -0.39 3.88
CA VAL A 196 19.67 0.80 3.61
C VAL A 196 18.25 0.39 3.24
N LEU A 197 18.10 -0.58 2.34
CA LEU A 197 16.78 -1.05 1.91
C LEU A 197 15.96 -1.65 3.06
N LEU A 198 16.59 -2.49 3.90
CA LEU A 198 15.96 -3.07 5.08
C LEU A 198 15.60 -2.00 6.11
N GLY A 199 16.49 -1.05 6.39
CA GLY A 199 16.19 0.05 7.32
C GLY A 199 15.04 0.95 6.83
N MET A 200 14.93 1.18 5.50
CA MET A 200 13.76 1.86 4.93
C MET A 200 12.47 1.03 5.09
N SER A 201 12.55 -0.31 4.93
CA SER A 201 11.46 -1.25 5.18
C SER A 201 10.96 -1.14 6.62
N ASP A 202 11.88 -1.11 7.59
CA ASP A 202 11.58 -1.01 9.02
C ASP A 202 10.95 0.34 9.38
N LEU A 203 11.54 1.44 8.90
CA LEU A 203 10.96 2.78 9.07
C LEU A 203 9.52 2.88 8.54
N PHE A 204 9.20 2.13 7.48
CA PHE A 204 7.87 2.15 6.89
C PHE A 204 6.80 1.53 7.80
N VAL A 205 7.18 0.54 8.61
CA VAL A 205 6.26 -0.22 9.47
C VAL A 205 6.21 0.30 10.91
N GLU A 206 7.30 0.83 11.46
CA GLU A 206 7.46 1.17 12.90
C GLU A 206 6.68 2.43 13.36
N GLY A 207 6.37 3.37 12.47
CA GLY A 207 5.81 4.68 12.83
C GLY A 207 4.27 4.72 12.97
N LYS A 208 3.78 5.41 14.01
CA LYS A 208 2.35 5.71 14.21
C LYS A 208 1.85 6.94 13.46
N GLU A 209 2.71 7.95 13.29
CA GLU A 209 2.33 9.24 12.69
C GLU A 209 2.40 9.24 11.15
N TYR A 210 2.94 8.15 10.58
CA TYR A 210 3.03 7.90 9.14
C TYR A 210 3.86 8.89 8.31
N ASN A 211 4.46 9.94 8.89
CA ASN A 211 5.21 10.95 8.14
C ASN A 211 6.37 10.35 7.33
N VAL A 212 7.16 9.48 7.96
CA VAL A 212 8.32 8.84 7.33
C VAL A 212 7.88 7.85 6.27
N SER A 213 6.92 6.97 6.58
CA SER A 213 6.39 5.99 5.62
C SER A 213 5.72 6.68 4.43
N ALA A 214 4.96 7.74 4.67
CA ALA A 214 4.34 8.56 3.63
C ALA A 214 5.37 9.21 2.72
N ALA A 215 6.47 9.74 3.27
CA ALA A 215 7.56 10.32 2.47
C ALA A 215 8.27 9.26 1.61
N ILE A 216 8.53 8.07 2.17
CA ILE A 216 9.11 6.94 1.44
C ILE A 216 8.19 6.54 0.28
N ALA A 217 6.89 6.32 0.53
CA ALA A 217 5.95 5.99 -0.54
C ALA A 217 5.80 7.11 -1.57
N HIS A 218 5.80 8.37 -1.14
CA HIS A 218 5.73 9.54 -2.01
C HIS A 218 6.89 9.56 -3.01
N SER A 219 8.11 9.25 -2.55
CA SER A 219 9.27 9.14 -3.43
C SER A 219 9.10 8.08 -4.53
N HIS A 220 8.22 7.09 -4.37
CA HIS A 220 7.98 6.05 -5.37
C HIS A 220 6.77 6.37 -6.25
N ILE A 221 5.63 6.67 -5.62
CA ILE A 221 4.33 6.84 -6.30
C ILE A 221 4.27 8.17 -7.06
N TYR A 222 4.82 9.24 -6.48
CA TYR A 222 4.77 10.60 -7.00
C TYR A 222 6.12 11.08 -7.55
N ALA A 223 7.03 10.15 -7.83
CA ALA A 223 8.36 10.48 -8.35
C ALA A 223 8.27 11.31 -9.65
N PRO A 224 9.11 12.36 -9.83
CA PRO A 224 9.08 13.23 -11.00
C PRO A 224 9.78 12.60 -12.23
N HIS A 225 9.54 11.32 -12.48
CA HIS A 225 10.10 10.58 -13.62
C HIS A 225 9.12 9.50 -14.13
N ASN A 226 9.34 9.04 -15.36
CA ASN A 226 8.45 8.09 -16.05
C ASN A 226 8.45 6.66 -15.46
N LEU A 227 9.42 6.34 -14.59
CA LEU A 227 9.47 5.07 -13.87
C LEU A 227 8.70 5.07 -12.55
N ARG A 228 7.94 6.13 -12.21
CA ARG A 228 7.19 6.16 -10.94
C ARG A 228 6.26 4.95 -10.82
N SER A 229 6.02 4.53 -9.59
CA SER A 229 5.27 3.31 -9.31
C SER A 229 3.79 3.51 -9.58
N ASP A 230 3.20 2.59 -10.34
CA ASP A 230 1.75 2.43 -10.45
C ASP A 230 1.17 1.82 -9.18
N ILE A 231 1.90 0.85 -8.62
CA ILE A 231 1.52 0.11 -7.42
C ILE A 231 2.71 0.11 -6.46
N PHE A 232 2.48 0.62 -5.26
CA PHE A 232 3.38 0.45 -4.12
C PHE A 232 2.80 -0.62 -3.20
N ILE A 233 3.47 -1.77 -3.11
CA ILE A 233 3.05 -2.92 -2.30
C ILE A 233 3.77 -2.85 -0.96
N TYR A 234 3.06 -2.98 0.15
CA TYR A 234 3.65 -2.90 1.48
C TYR A 234 2.95 -3.86 2.46
N PRO A 235 3.59 -4.24 3.58
CA PRO A 235 2.99 -5.17 4.55
C PRO A 235 1.70 -4.62 5.18
N SER A 236 0.73 -5.50 5.40
CA SER A 236 -0.46 -5.21 6.21
C SER A 236 -0.11 -5.31 7.68
N ILE A 237 -0.20 -4.19 8.40
CA ILE A 237 0.06 -4.18 9.85
C ILE A 237 -1.15 -4.75 10.60
N ALA A 238 -2.37 -4.52 10.10
CA ALA A 238 -3.59 -5.03 10.70
C ALA A 238 -3.64 -6.56 10.70
N SER A 239 -3.01 -7.22 9.72
CA SER A 239 -2.92 -8.68 9.65
C SER A 239 -1.65 -9.24 10.30
N GLY A 240 -0.92 -8.46 11.10
CA GLY A 240 0.33 -8.91 11.71
C GLY A 240 1.43 -9.23 10.68
N LYS A 241 1.44 -8.55 9.53
CA LYS A 241 2.35 -8.79 8.40
C LYS A 241 2.15 -10.12 7.66
N CYS A 242 1.06 -10.86 7.92
CA CYS A 242 0.71 -12.07 7.16
C CYS A 242 0.21 -11.79 5.74
N ASN A 243 -0.06 -10.52 5.39
CA ASN A 243 -0.58 -10.10 4.09
C ASN A 243 -0.01 -8.74 3.66
N VAL A 244 -0.37 -8.32 2.45
CA VAL A 244 0.06 -7.03 1.87
C VAL A 244 -1.12 -6.12 1.56
N ASN A 245 -0.81 -4.84 1.50
CA ASN A 245 -1.66 -3.78 0.99
C ASN A 245 -1.03 -3.17 -0.25
N PHE A 246 -1.87 -2.50 -1.03
CA PHE A 246 -1.48 -1.71 -2.19
C PHE A 246 -1.83 -0.24 -1.97
N ALA A 247 -0.91 0.64 -2.37
CA ALA A 247 -1.19 2.05 -2.60
C ALA A 247 -0.94 2.35 -4.09
N LEU A 248 -2.01 2.72 -4.80
CA LEU A 248 -1.96 3.00 -6.23
C LEU A 248 -2.05 4.50 -6.50
N HIS A 249 -1.30 4.97 -7.50
CA HIS A 249 -1.43 6.35 -7.98
C HIS A 249 -2.85 6.59 -8.54
N PRO A 250 -3.48 7.76 -8.32
CA PRO A 250 -4.76 8.15 -8.89
C PRO A 250 -4.94 7.83 -10.38
N ASN A 251 -3.99 8.25 -11.21
CA ASN A 251 -4.00 7.98 -12.65
C ASN A 251 -3.97 6.48 -12.97
N THR A 252 -3.25 5.65 -12.20
CA THR A 252 -3.27 4.20 -12.38
C THR A 252 -4.69 3.66 -12.19
N VAL A 253 -5.42 4.18 -11.21
CA VAL A 253 -6.80 3.75 -10.93
C VAL A 253 -7.76 4.16 -12.04
N LEU A 254 -7.64 5.38 -12.55
CA LEU A 254 -8.49 5.89 -13.62
C LEU A 254 -8.25 5.18 -14.95
N GLU A 255 -6.97 5.00 -15.30
CA GLU A 255 -6.57 4.50 -16.62
C GLU A 255 -6.50 2.97 -16.70
N LYS A 256 -6.09 2.31 -15.62
CA LYS A 256 -5.70 0.89 -15.64
C LYS A 256 -6.64 -0.02 -14.86
N LEU A 257 -7.48 0.52 -13.98
CA LEU A 257 -8.48 -0.25 -13.23
C LEU A 257 -9.89 -0.05 -13.77
N GLN A 258 -10.76 -0.99 -13.44
CA GLN A 258 -12.19 -0.91 -13.67
C GLN A 258 -12.93 -1.40 -12.42
N LEU A 259 -13.81 -0.57 -11.87
CA LEU A 259 -14.73 -0.97 -10.82
C LEU A 259 -15.68 -2.02 -11.36
N LYS A 260 -15.79 -3.17 -10.68
CA LYS A 260 -16.71 -4.26 -11.05
C LYS A 260 -17.95 -4.23 -10.17
N GLN A 261 -17.76 -4.29 -8.86
CA GLN A 261 -18.83 -4.49 -7.90
C GLN A 261 -18.54 -3.75 -6.59
N ILE A 262 -19.61 -3.44 -5.85
CA ILE A 262 -19.55 -2.81 -4.53
C ILE A 262 -20.47 -3.59 -3.60
N TYR A 263 -19.93 -4.07 -2.49
CA TYR A 263 -20.68 -4.72 -1.43
C TYR A 263 -20.89 -3.71 -0.31
N PHE A 264 -22.15 -3.37 -0.03
CA PHE A 264 -22.52 -2.57 1.12
C PHE A 264 -22.90 -3.50 2.26
N PHE A 265 -22.14 -3.47 3.36
CA PHE A 265 -22.31 -4.43 4.46
C PHE A 265 -22.20 -3.75 5.82
N GLU A 266 -22.71 -4.43 6.84
CA GLU A 266 -22.61 -4.06 8.24
C GLU A 266 -21.77 -5.11 8.98
N VAL A 267 -20.89 -4.66 9.86
CA VAL A 267 -20.12 -5.56 10.74
C VAL A 267 -21.02 -6.03 11.86
N THR A 268 -21.20 -7.35 12.00
CA THR A 268 -22.06 -7.93 13.03
C THR A 268 -21.29 -8.43 14.24
N ASN A 269 -20.06 -8.92 14.06
CA ASN A 269 -19.13 -9.26 15.15
C ASN A 269 -17.71 -8.82 14.82
N LEU A 270 -16.88 -8.68 15.85
CA LEU A 270 -15.45 -8.42 15.69
C LEU A 270 -14.74 -9.61 15.01
N PRO A 271 -13.64 -9.37 14.26
CA PRO A 271 -12.85 -10.45 13.70
C PRO A 271 -12.29 -11.36 14.81
N GLU A 272 -12.44 -12.67 14.64
CA GLU A 272 -11.89 -13.67 15.56
C GLU A 272 -10.76 -14.42 14.87
N TYR A 273 -9.56 -14.39 15.46
CA TYR A 273 -8.43 -15.17 14.97
C TYR A 273 -8.58 -16.63 15.41
N GLN A 274 -8.48 -17.55 14.46
CA GLN A 274 -8.53 -18.99 14.66
C GLN A 274 -7.11 -19.55 14.63
N PRO A 275 -6.48 -19.85 15.79
CA PRO A 275 -5.07 -20.25 15.83
C PRO A 275 -4.76 -21.54 15.06
N ALA A 276 -5.74 -22.44 14.96
CA ALA A 276 -5.58 -23.72 14.29
C ALA A 276 -5.42 -23.58 12.76
N THR A 277 -6.11 -22.62 12.15
CA THR A 277 -6.04 -22.36 10.71
C THR A 277 -5.19 -21.13 10.37
N LYS A 278 -4.82 -20.34 11.37
CA LYS A 278 -4.21 -19.01 11.22
C LYS A 278 -5.08 -18.03 10.42
N GLU A 279 -6.39 -18.21 10.45
CA GLU A 279 -7.34 -17.39 9.70
C GLU A 279 -8.12 -16.43 10.62
N TYR A 280 -8.68 -15.38 10.03
CA TYR A 280 -9.62 -14.49 10.72
C TYR A 280 -11.04 -14.77 10.22
N THR A 281 -11.95 -15.04 11.15
CA THR A 281 -13.38 -15.12 10.85
C THR A 281 -14.01 -13.75 11.00
N LEU A 282 -14.55 -13.22 9.90
CA LEU A 282 -15.28 -11.94 9.88
C LEU A 282 -16.78 -12.19 9.75
N SER A 283 -17.57 -11.70 10.71
CA SER A 283 -19.04 -11.75 10.63
C SER A 283 -19.60 -10.44 10.11
N THR A 284 -20.31 -10.50 8.98
CA THR A 284 -20.95 -9.34 8.36
C THR A 284 -22.34 -9.68 7.84
N SER A 285 -23.18 -8.64 7.74
CA SER A 285 -24.47 -8.69 7.06
C SER A 285 -24.40 -7.90 5.76
N LEU A 286 -24.61 -8.58 4.61
CA LEU A 286 -24.69 -7.90 3.32
C LEU A 286 -26.02 -7.14 3.24
N LEU A 287 -25.94 -5.83 3.05
CA LEU A 287 -27.10 -4.95 2.97
C LEU A 287 -27.54 -4.74 1.52
N GLN A 288 -26.59 -4.45 0.61
CA GLN A 288 -26.85 -4.22 -0.81
C GLN A 288 -25.64 -4.60 -1.67
N LEU A 289 -25.88 -4.85 -2.95
CA LEU A 289 -24.84 -5.04 -3.98
C LEU A 289 -24.99 -4.00 -5.08
N GLY A 290 -23.95 -3.22 -5.34
CA GLY A 290 -23.82 -2.36 -6.50
C GLY A 290 -23.05 -3.06 -7.62
N VAL A 291 -23.62 -3.16 -8.81
CA VAL A 291 -22.94 -3.70 -10.00
C VAL A 291 -22.68 -2.58 -11.00
N ASN A 292 -21.41 -2.34 -11.31
CA ASN A 292 -21.05 -1.36 -12.33
C ASN A 292 -21.29 -1.94 -13.73
N LYS A 293 -22.19 -1.30 -14.49
CA LYS A 293 -22.44 -1.60 -15.89
C LYS A 293 -22.17 -0.33 -16.69
N ASN A 294 -21.04 -0.30 -17.39
CA ASN A 294 -20.66 0.79 -18.30
C ASN A 294 -20.70 2.19 -17.64
N GLY A 295 -20.23 2.31 -16.41
CA GLY A 295 -20.21 3.59 -15.69
C GLY A 295 -21.39 3.80 -14.74
N ILE A 296 -22.44 2.96 -14.84
CA ILE A 296 -23.65 3.07 -14.04
C ILE A 296 -23.66 2.01 -12.95
N ILE A 297 -23.76 2.44 -11.69
CA ILE A 297 -23.85 1.56 -10.53
C ILE A 297 -25.32 1.18 -10.32
N ASN A 298 -25.65 -0.09 -10.54
CA ASN A 298 -26.99 -0.63 -10.32
C ASN A 298 -27.04 -1.31 -8.95
N TRP A 299 -27.80 -0.74 -8.02
CA TRP A 299 -27.98 -1.27 -6.67
C TRP A 299 -29.09 -2.32 -6.64
N CYS A 300 -28.78 -3.47 -6.07
CA CYS A 300 -29.68 -4.61 -5.92
C CYS A 300 -29.77 -5.03 -4.45
N SER A 301 -30.96 -5.45 -4.04
CA SER A 301 -31.12 -6.16 -2.76
C SER A 301 -30.41 -7.51 -2.79
N PRO A 302 -29.84 -7.96 -1.67
CA PRO A 302 -29.22 -9.28 -1.56
C PRO A 302 -30.21 -10.39 -1.90
N ASN A 303 -29.74 -11.40 -2.62
CA ASN A 303 -30.43 -12.67 -2.81
C ASN A 303 -29.45 -13.82 -2.56
N GLU A 304 -29.92 -15.06 -2.55
CA GLU A 304 -29.08 -16.22 -2.22
C GLU A 304 -27.84 -16.33 -3.10
N LYS A 305 -27.97 -16.09 -4.42
CA LYS A 305 -26.84 -16.13 -5.35
C LYS A 305 -25.80 -15.06 -5.02
N LEU A 306 -26.25 -13.83 -4.77
CA LEU A 306 -25.36 -12.72 -4.44
C LEU A 306 -24.69 -12.94 -3.09
N PHE A 307 -25.40 -13.51 -2.12
CA PHE A 307 -24.85 -13.84 -0.82
C PHE A 307 -23.77 -14.92 -0.91
N LYS A 308 -23.96 -15.95 -1.74
CA LYS A 308 -22.92 -16.93 -2.05
C LYS A 308 -21.69 -16.28 -2.68
N GLN A 309 -21.89 -15.37 -3.63
CA GLN A 309 -20.77 -14.63 -4.24
C GLN A 309 -20.02 -13.74 -3.24
N TYR A 310 -20.75 -13.09 -2.32
CA TYR A 310 -20.13 -12.30 -1.27
C TYR A 310 -19.33 -13.19 -0.30
N LYS A 311 -19.90 -14.32 0.12
CA LYS A 311 -19.20 -15.31 0.94
C LYS A 311 -17.94 -15.85 0.29
N SER A 312 -17.97 -16.10 -1.02
CA SER A 312 -16.79 -16.60 -1.75
C SER A 312 -15.63 -15.61 -1.80
N LEU A 313 -15.80 -14.34 -1.41
CA LEU A 313 -14.67 -13.40 -1.24
C LEU A 313 -13.80 -13.75 -0.02
N PHE A 314 -14.35 -14.54 0.89
CA PHE A 314 -13.74 -14.96 2.14
C PHE A 314 -13.34 -16.45 2.13
N GLU A 315 -13.85 -17.20 1.16
CA GLU A 315 -13.48 -18.59 0.92
C GLU A 315 -12.27 -18.58 -0.05
N ASN A 316 -11.24 -19.37 0.20
CA ASN A 316 -9.91 -19.37 -0.46
C ASN A 316 -8.90 -18.36 0.11
N ILE A 317 -8.71 -18.40 1.42
CA ILE A 317 -7.51 -17.87 2.08
C ILE A 317 -6.44 -18.96 1.93
N TYR A 318 -5.40 -18.68 1.14
CA TYR A 318 -4.25 -19.58 0.98
C TYR A 318 -3.21 -19.31 2.05
#